data_AF-A0A7C3G7R9-F1
#
_entry.id   AF-A0A7C3G7R9-F1
#
_cell.length_a   1.000
_cell.length_b   1.000
_cell.length_c   1.000
_cell.angle_alpha   90.00
_cell.angle_beta   90.00
_cell.angle_gamma   90.00
#
_symmetry.space_group_name_H-M   'P 1'
#
loop_
_entity.id
_entity.type
_entity.pdbx_description
1 polymer ?
#
loop_
_entity_poly.entity_id
_entity_poly.type
_entity_poly.pdbx_seq_one_letter_code
_entity_poly.pdbx_strand_id
1 'polypeptide(L)'
;MSISLHLYGTIAQHAGGKHIATLTIPLEGTTTVRELLARFSIPPEETGLVFINAVLHDLPGLHLSLDDPVHDGDHVGIFAADYVWPYQYRGGAPMSSKLAAYTQTHDYLRHRPREAQ
;
A
#
# COMPACT_ATOMS: atom_id res chain seq x y z
N MET A 1 -20.76 -7.59 -0.54
CA MET A 1 -19.56 -7.10 0.15
C MET A 1 -18.48 -6.91 -0.90
N SER A 2 -17.90 -5.73 -1.00
CA SER A 2 -16.89 -5.38 -1.98
C SER A 2 -15.97 -4.27 -1.49
N ILE A 3 -14.76 -4.23 -2.05
CA ILE A 3 -13.79 -3.15 -1.84
C ILE A 3 -13.58 -2.36 -3.12
N SER A 4 -13.06 -1.14 -2.99
CA SER A 4 -12.51 -0.39 -4.13
C SER A 4 -11.00 -0.59 -4.16
N LEU A 5 -10.50 -1.27 -5.18
CA LEU A 5 -9.07 -1.48 -5.42
C LEU A 5 -8.58 -0.49 -6.48
N HIS A 6 -7.52 0.24 -6.14
CA HIS A 6 -6.80 1.12 -7.04
C HIS A 6 -5.36 0.65 -7.16
N LEU A 7 -4.94 0.31 -8.38
CA LEU A 7 -3.57 -0.06 -8.72
C LEU A 7 -2.92 1.08 -9.50
N TYR A 8 -1.72 1.48 -9.09
CA TYR A 8 -0.97 2.58 -9.70
C TYR A 8 0.40 2.12 -10.19
N GLY A 9 0.85 2.68 -11.31
CA GLY A 9 2.13 2.33 -11.93
C GLY A 9 2.02 1.07 -12.78
N THR A 10 3.13 0.34 -12.91
CA THR A 10 3.24 -0.84 -13.78
C THR A 10 2.32 -1.97 -13.37
N ILE A 11 2.06 -2.15 -12.07
CA ILE A 11 1.14 -3.17 -11.55
C ILE A 11 -0.31 -2.98 -12.01
N ALA A 12 -0.69 -1.80 -12.51
CA ALA A 12 -2.03 -1.59 -13.09
C ALA A 12 -2.32 -2.50 -14.31
N GLN A 13 -1.27 -2.96 -14.99
CA GLN A 13 -1.38 -3.86 -16.15
C GLN A 13 -1.97 -5.22 -15.79
N HIS A 14 -1.78 -5.66 -14.54
CA HIS A 14 -2.37 -6.90 -14.02
C HIS A 14 -3.90 -6.87 -13.94
N ALA A 15 -4.48 -5.67 -13.97
CA ALA A 15 -5.93 -5.46 -13.94
C ALA A 15 -6.45 -4.72 -15.19
N GLY A 16 -5.70 -4.77 -16.29
CA GLY A 16 -6.12 -4.19 -17.58
C GLY A 16 -5.95 -2.67 -17.71
N GLY A 17 -5.30 -2.02 -16.74
CA GLY A 17 -4.93 -0.61 -16.81
C GLY A 17 -3.54 -0.38 -17.42
N LYS A 18 -3.23 0.85 -17.85
CA LYS A 18 -1.88 1.20 -18.35
C LYS A 18 -0.96 1.69 -17.24
N HIS A 19 -1.45 2.66 -16.45
CA HIS A 19 -0.76 3.22 -15.28
C HIS A 19 -1.67 3.35 -14.07
N ILE A 20 -2.98 3.22 -14.29
CA ILE A 20 -4.03 3.26 -13.26
C ILE A 20 -5.03 2.19 -13.64
N ALA A 21 -5.41 1.36 -12.69
CA ALA A 21 -6.55 0.46 -12.77
C ALA A 21 -7.42 0.64 -11.53
N THR A 22 -8.72 0.76 -11.71
CA THR A 22 -9.69 0.89 -10.62
C THR A 22 -10.72 -0.20 -10.77
N LEU A 23 -10.93 -0.98 -9.72
CA LEU A 23 -11.84 -2.12 -9.73
C LEU A 23 -12.67 -2.14 -8.46
N THR A 24 -13.93 -2.56 -8.59
CA THR A 24 -14.74 -2.97 -7.45
C THR A 24 -14.62 -4.49 -7.31
N ILE A 25 -14.00 -4.95 -6.23
CA ILE A 25 -13.70 -6.37 -6.03
C ILE A 25 -14.71 -6.96 -5.06
N PRO A 26 -15.50 -7.98 -5.47
CA PRO A 26 -16.34 -8.71 -4.52
C PRO A 26 -15.46 -9.51 -3.55
N LEU A 27 -15.77 -9.40 -2.26
CA LEU A 27 -15.14 -10.17 -1.20
C LEU A 27 -15.92 -11.47 -0.97
N GLU A 28 -15.21 -12.59 -0.95
CA GLU A 28 -15.75 -13.90 -0.55
C GLU A 28 -15.18 -14.25 0.83
N GLY A 29 -15.82 -13.73 1.89
CA GLY A 29 -15.38 -13.92 3.26
C GLY A 29 -14.22 -13.01 3.67
N THR A 30 -13.39 -13.47 4.61
CA THR A 30 -12.21 -12.74 5.07
C THR A 30 -11.12 -12.86 4.01
N THR A 31 -10.81 -11.75 3.33
CA THR A 31 -9.72 -11.65 2.37
C THR A 31 -8.59 -10.82 2.97
N THR A 32 -7.35 -11.19 2.69
CA THR A 32 -6.14 -10.45 3.10
C THR A 32 -5.54 -9.67 1.93
N VAL A 33 -4.65 -8.72 2.22
CA VAL A 33 -3.88 -8.01 1.17
C VAL A 33 -3.09 -9.00 0.31
N ARG A 34 -2.50 -10.03 0.90
CA ARG A 34 -1.77 -11.10 0.19
C ARG A 34 -2.67 -11.83 -0.81
N GLU A 35 -3.88 -12.22 -0.40
CA GLU A 35 -4.83 -12.90 -1.28
C GLU A 35 -5.31 -11.97 -2.40
N LEU A 36 -5.48 -10.68 -2.11
CA LEU A 36 -5.81 -9.68 -3.12
C LEU A 36 -4.71 -9.57 -4.18
N LEU A 37 -3.44 -9.47 -3.77
CA LEU A 37 -2.30 -9.46 -4.67
C LEU A 37 -2.21 -10.75 -5.50
N ALA A 38 -2.39 -11.91 -4.85
CA ALA A 38 -2.37 -13.21 -5.51
C ALA A 38 -3.46 -13.34 -6.59
N ARG A 39 -4.67 -12.79 -6.34
CA ARG A 39 -5.78 -12.78 -7.31
C ARG A 39 -5.43 -12.08 -8.62
N PHE A 40 -4.57 -11.06 -8.56
CA PHE A 40 -4.08 -10.32 -9.73
C PHE A 40 -2.70 -10.79 -10.20
N SER A 41 -2.16 -11.86 -9.61
CA SER A 41 -0.80 -12.33 -9.88
C SER A 41 0.24 -11.21 -9.71
N ILE A 42 0.06 -10.35 -8.72
CA ILE A 42 1.01 -9.27 -8.38
C ILE A 42 1.93 -9.80 -7.27
N PRO A 43 3.23 -9.93 -7.53
CA PRO A 43 4.18 -10.27 -6.48
C PRO A 43 4.31 -9.13 -5.46
N PRO A 44 4.40 -9.41 -4.14
CA PRO A 44 4.57 -8.37 -3.12
C PRO A 44 5.75 -7.43 -3.40
N GLU A 45 6.87 -7.94 -3.91
CA GLU A 45 8.07 -7.17 -4.26
C GLU A 45 7.84 -6.12 -5.36
N GLU A 46 6.80 -6.27 -6.18
CA GLU A 46 6.41 -5.26 -7.16
C GLU A 46 5.56 -4.15 -6.54
N THR A 47 5.17 -4.28 -5.27
CA THR A 47 4.42 -3.27 -4.52
C THR A 47 5.35 -2.33 -3.76
N GLY A 48 5.05 -1.04 -3.83
CA GLY A 48 5.77 0.03 -3.15
C GLY A 48 5.01 0.52 -1.93
N LEU A 49 3.93 1.27 -2.16
CA LEU A 49 3.08 1.81 -1.09
C LEU A 49 1.74 1.09 -1.08
N VAL A 50 1.30 0.67 0.10
CA VAL A 50 -0.06 0.14 0.30
C VAL A 50 -0.80 1.07 1.24
N PHE A 51 -1.97 1.52 0.78
CA PHE A 51 -2.91 2.31 1.54
C PHE A 51 -4.21 1.54 1.74
N ILE A 52 -4.74 1.58 2.97
CA ILE A 52 -6.08 1.13 3.29
C ILE A 52 -6.80 2.30 3.95
N ASN A 53 -7.91 2.76 3.36
CA ASN A 53 -8.69 3.89 3.85
C ASN A 53 -7.85 5.17 4.11
N ALA A 54 -6.96 5.48 3.16
CA ALA A 54 -6.00 6.58 3.22
C ALA A 54 -4.95 6.50 4.36
N VAL A 55 -4.87 5.37 5.05
CA VAL A 55 -3.80 5.06 6.02
C VAL A 55 -2.70 4.30 5.29
N LEU A 56 -1.45 4.68 5.50
CA LEU A 56 -0.27 4.04 4.95
C LEU A 56 0.09 2.79 5.77
N HIS A 57 0.12 1.63 5.12
CA HIS A 57 0.48 0.36 5.78
C HIS A 57 1.87 -0.14 5.36
N ASP A 58 2.25 0.04 4.10
CA ASP A 58 3.52 -0.48 3.56
C ASP A 58 4.38 0.62 2.92
N LEU A 59 5.69 0.41 2.96
CA LEU A 59 6.69 1.23 2.28
C LEU A 59 7.45 0.36 1.26
N PRO A 60 8.13 0.95 0.26
CA PRO A 60 8.91 0.17 -0.69
C PRO A 60 9.92 -0.73 0.03
N GLY A 61 9.87 -2.03 -0.26
CA GLY A 61 10.69 -3.07 0.38
C GLY A 61 10.22 -3.51 1.78
N LEU A 62 9.07 -3.01 2.26
CA LEU A 62 8.51 -3.30 3.58
C LEU A 62 7.02 -3.63 3.48
N HIS A 63 6.71 -4.92 3.56
CA HIS A 63 5.35 -5.46 3.38
C HIS A 63 4.75 -5.96 4.71
N LEU A 64 4.31 -5.03 5.57
CA LEU A 64 3.74 -5.33 6.89
C LEU A 64 2.24 -5.66 6.83
N SER A 65 1.59 -5.25 5.74
CA SER A 65 0.14 -5.35 5.55
C SER A 65 -0.33 -6.65 4.90
N LEU A 66 0.57 -7.52 4.45
CA LEU A 66 0.21 -8.70 3.65
C LEU A 66 -0.86 -9.58 4.30
N ASP A 67 -0.78 -9.75 5.62
CA ASP A 67 -1.72 -10.58 6.37
C ASP A 67 -2.80 -9.74 7.08
N ASP A 68 -2.89 -8.43 6.79
CA ASP A 68 -4.01 -7.59 7.25
C ASP A 68 -5.29 -7.96 6.49
N PRO A 69 -6.42 -8.14 7.19
CA PRO A 69 -7.71 -8.36 6.54
C PRO A 69 -8.20 -7.07 5.88
N VAL A 70 -8.82 -7.21 4.71
CA VAL A 70 -9.63 -6.17 4.08
C VAL A 70 -11.11 -6.44 4.34
N HIS A 71 -11.85 -5.38 4.62
CA HIS A 71 -13.25 -5.43 5.00
C HIS A 71 -14.15 -4.84 3.92
N ASP A 72 -15.44 -5.17 3.98
CA ASP A 72 -16.44 -4.59 3.10
C ASP A 72 -16.42 -3.05 3.16
N GLY A 73 -16.38 -2.40 2.00
CA GLY A 73 -16.30 -0.95 1.87
C GLY A 73 -14.90 -0.35 1.96
N ASP A 74 -13.86 -1.15 2.21
CA ASP A 74 -12.49 -0.63 2.26
C ASP A 74 -12.04 -0.06 0.90
N HIS A 75 -11.25 1.01 0.97
CA HIS A 75 -10.56 1.59 -0.17
C HIS A 75 -9.08 1.24 -0.11
N VAL A 76 -8.65 0.36 -1.01
CA VAL A 76 -7.28 -0.17 -1.06
C VAL A 76 -6.55 0.45 -2.24
N GLY A 77 -5.46 1.18 -1.96
CA GLY A 77 -4.59 1.78 -2.96
C GLY A 77 -3.20 1.14 -2.93
N ILE A 78 -2.76 0.57 -4.04
CA ILE A 78 -1.46 -0.10 -4.15
C ILE A 78 -0.67 0.57 -5.27
N PHE A 79 0.53 1.04 -4.93
CA PHE A 79 1.45 1.64 -5.87
C PHE A 79 2.52 0.63 -6.23
N ALA A 80 2.94 0.58 -7.50
CA ALA A 80 4.11 -0.18 -7.91
C ALA A 80 5.38 0.35 -7.22
N ALA A 81 6.33 -0.53 -6.96
CA ALA A 81 7.61 -0.19 -6.34
C ALA A 81 8.45 0.77 -7.19
N ASP A 82 8.25 0.77 -8.50
CA ASP A 82 8.90 1.68 -9.46
C ASP A 82 8.21 3.04 -9.58
N TYR A 83 7.09 3.25 -8.87
CA TYR A 83 6.27 4.44 -9.01
C TYR A 83 6.52 5.45 -7.88
N VAL A 84 6.70 6.72 -8.28
CA VAL A 84 7.10 7.80 -7.36
C VAL A 84 5.97 8.14 -6.39
N TRP A 85 6.37 8.45 -5.14
CA TRP A 85 5.49 8.93 -4.08
C TRP A 85 4.64 10.14 -4.54
N PRO A 86 3.29 10.04 -4.53
CA PRO A 86 2.43 11.18 -4.80
C PRO A 86 2.74 12.34 -3.85
N TYR A 87 2.89 13.55 -4.40
CA TYR A 87 3.25 14.75 -3.64
C TYR A 87 2.36 14.98 -2.41
N GLN A 88 1.07 14.65 -2.52
CA GLN A 88 0.05 14.80 -1.47
C GLN A 88 0.39 14.12 -0.13
N TYR A 89 1.26 13.11 -0.13
CA TYR A 89 1.63 12.37 1.06
C TYR A 89 2.99 12.79 1.64
N ARG A 90 3.68 13.75 1.01
CA ARG A 90 4.95 14.32 1.52
C ARG A 90 4.76 15.17 2.78
N GLY A 91 3.53 15.63 3.04
CA GLY A 91 3.14 16.27 4.30
C GLY A 91 2.88 15.29 5.45
N GLY A 92 3.07 13.98 5.22
CA GLY A 92 2.81 12.91 6.19
C GLY A 92 1.44 12.29 5.99
N ALA A 93 1.40 11.06 5.47
CA ALA A 93 0.20 10.22 5.55
C ALA A 93 0.06 9.64 6.97
N PRO A 94 -1.16 9.47 7.50
CA PRO A 94 -1.35 8.68 8.70
C PRO A 94 -0.82 7.26 8.47
N MET A 95 -0.08 6.72 9.43
CA MET A 95 0.50 5.37 9.34
C MET A 95 -0.32 4.38 10.17
N SER A 96 -0.38 3.13 9.72
CA SER A 96 -0.93 2.04 10.51
C SER A 96 -0.11 1.85 11.79
N SER A 97 -0.72 1.31 12.86
CA SER A 97 -0.01 1.06 14.11
C SER A 97 1.19 0.14 13.93
N LYS A 98 1.10 -0.85 13.02
CA LYS A 98 2.22 -1.74 12.66
C LYS A 98 3.38 -0.97 12.03
N LEU A 99 3.09 -0.12 11.04
CA LEU A 99 4.12 0.68 10.36
C LEU A 99 4.74 1.72 11.30
N ALA A 100 3.94 2.38 12.13
CA ALA A 100 4.42 3.33 13.12
C ALA A 100 5.38 2.65 14.13
N ALA A 101 5.01 1.47 14.64
CA ALA A 101 5.85 0.70 15.55
C ALA A 101 7.16 0.26 14.90
N TYR A 102 7.12 -0.18 13.64
CA TYR A 102 8.31 -0.58 12.89
C TYR A 102 9.28 0.60 12.67
N THR A 103 8.77 1.74 12.21
CA THR A 103 9.60 2.92 11.91
C THR A 103 10.20 3.57 13.15
N GLN A 104 9.52 3.49 14.30
CA GLN A 104 10.05 3.93 15.59
C GLN A 104 11.19 3.05 16.10
N THR A 105 11.17 1.75 15.76
CA THR A 105 12.16 0.77 16.22
C THR A 105 13.36 0.61 15.28
N HIS A 106 13.19 0.82 13.97
CA HIS A 106 14.18 0.46 12.95
C HIS A 106 14.86 1.64 12.21
N ASP A 107 14.77 2.86 12.74
CA ASP A 107 15.36 4.08 12.15
C ASP A 107 15.08 4.30 10.64
N TYR A 108 13.98 3.72 10.14
CA TYR A 108 13.69 3.62 8.69
C TYR A 108 13.37 4.97 8.04
N LEU A 109 13.03 5.99 8.84
CA LEU A 109 12.57 7.30 8.39
C LEU A 109 13.39 8.49 8.92
N ARG A 110 14.46 8.30 9.72
CA ARG A 110 15.27 9.44 10.17
C ARG A 110 16.30 9.83 9.11
N HIS A 111 15.93 10.84 8.31
CA HIS A 111 16.87 11.91 8.05
C HIS A 111 16.69 12.97 9.15
N ARG A 112 17.37 12.83 10.31
CA ARG A 112 17.56 14.00 11.17
C ARG A 112 18.46 14.96 10.39
N PRO A 113 18.05 16.20 10.10
CA PRO A 113 19.03 17.24 9.80
C PRO A 113 19.96 17.30 11.02
N ARG A 114 21.27 17.23 10.79
CA ARG A 114 22.23 17.58 11.85
C ARG A 114 21.89 19.00 12.27
N GLU A 115 21.52 19.19 13.53
CA GLU A 115 21.43 20.51 14.14
C GLU A 115 22.77 21.21 13.90
N ALA A 116 22.72 22.34 13.20
CA ALA A 116 23.87 23.22 13.06
C ALA A 116 24.17 23.80 14.45
N GLN A 117 25.36 23.48 14.97
CA GLN A 117 25.97 24.16 16.11
C GLN A 117 26.22 25.63 15.80
#